data_AF-I2GUQ3-F1
#
_entry.id   AF-I2GUQ3-F1
#
_cell.length_a   1.000
_cell.length_b   1.000
_cell.length_c   1.000
_cell.angle_alpha   90.00
_cell.angle_beta   90.00
_cell.angle_gamma   90.00
#
_symmetry.space_group_name_H-M   'P 1'
#
loop_
_entity.id
_entity.type
_entity.pdbx_description
1 polymer ?
#
loop_
_entity_poly.entity_id
_entity_poly.type
_entity_poly.pdbx_seq_one_letter_code
_entity_poly.pdbx_strand_id
1 'polypeptide(L)'
;MLSSIRLSTRLSSRLLFSTPIVKHPSIRQIASRNLYNTSKLLNSKQSKDDKGKQSILTDDILARAGVDLDAEHSKMEGSQADEQASGNNGEAKPTEEQGRKRRKRQTSTDIKREKYANWFYIFTFSAITGAGLYLTRDWEPSESEELKDDIPNGYEPSLMYKRFRARFNSMFKYFQEPPFPDLLPPPPPPPYQRPLTLVLTLEDLLVHSEWSQKHGWRTAKRPGVDYFLGYLSQYYEIVLFSSNYMMYSDRIAEKLDPIHAFVSYNLFKEHCLYKDGVHIKDLSKLNRDEKKVLIIDVDPNSYKLQPENAIPMKPWDGQMDDKLIRLIPFLEYLATQQVSDVRPVLSSFTDKYNLPDEFDERVKKLKAKFHADQEKASSNWVMKVLGGLGGMPQTGKSKFPLDLIREEGEKNYVKFMKLVEEEKEKIKIQQEQLSGQTFTLKDYVEGNIPTPEEQMKLQLEKQKEIDEIFEERKKNQQKIALIND
;
A
#
# COMPACT_ATOMS: atom_id res chain seq x y z
N MET A 1 -23.36 -66.05 12.76
CA MET A 1 -23.68 -66.20 11.32
C MET A 1 -23.46 -64.83 10.67
N LEU A 2 -22.21 -64.42 10.40
CA LEU A 2 -21.42 -64.76 9.20
C LEU A 2 -22.22 -64.70 7.90
N SER A 3 -22.12 -63.60 7.16
CA SER A 3 -21.62 -63.65 5.77
C SER A 3 -21.21 -62.26 5.27
N SER A 4 -19.91 -62.06 5.30
CA SER A 4 -19.15 -61.19 4.42
C SER A 4 -18.87 -61.94 3.12
N ILE A 5 -19.17 -61.38 1.94
CA ILE A 5 -18.50 -61.77 0.68
C ILE A 5 -18.19 -60.51 -0.14
N ARG A 6 -16.87 -60.28 -0.26
CA ARG A 6 -16.18 -59.40 -1.21
C ARG A 6 -16.01 -60.12 -2.57
N LEU A 7 -15.42 -59.38 -3.51
CA LEU A 7 -14.66 -59.77 -4.72
C LEU A 7 -15.43 -59.60 -6.04
N SER A 8 -15.10 -58.57 -6.83
CA SER A 8 -13.96 -58.45 -7.78
C SER A 8 -14.32 -59.11 -9.13
N THR A 9 -14.20 -58.45 -10.28
CA THR A 9 -12.91 -58.24 -10.97
C THR A 9 -13.11 -57.49 -12.30
N ARG A 10 -12.10 -56.65 -12.61
CA ARG A 10 -11.40 -56.45 -13.91
C ARG A 10 -12.21 -55.99 -15.14
N LEU A 11 -11.94 -54.78 -15.65
CA LEU A 11 -10.84 -54.38 -16.57
C LEU A 11 -10.99 -54.97 -17.99
N SER A 12 -11.37 -54.10 -18.93
CA SER A 12 -10.83 -53.99 -20.30
C SER A 12 -11.59 -52.86 -21.02
N SER A 13 -11.00 -51.67 -21.14
CA SER A 13 -10.24 -51.26 -22.34
C SER A 13 -11.09 -51.16 -23.62
N ARG A 14 -11.50 -49.94 -23.98
CA ARG A 14 -11.39 -49.45 -25.37
C ARG A 14 -11.60 -47.94 -25.43
N LEU A 15 -10.48 -47.29 -25.75
CA LEU A 15 -10.35 -45.93 -26.26
C LEU A 15 -11.24 -45.76 -27.48
N LEU A 16 -12.07 -44.72 -27.50
CA LEU A 16 -12.54 -44.12 -28.74
C LEU A 16 -12.32 -42.61 -28.65
N PHE A 17 -11.22 -42.21 -29.28
CA PHE A 17 -10.99 -40.85 -29.75
C PHE A 17 -12.15 -40.44 -30.66
N SER A 18 -12.72 -39.26 -30.41
CA SER A 18 -13.60 -38.57 -31.34
C SER A 18 -13.20 -37.11 -31.39
N THR A 19 -12.23 -36.81 -32.24
CA THR A 19 -12.09 -35.50 -32.87
C THR A 19 -13.23 -35.28 -33.86
N PRO A 20 -13.61 -34.03 -34.12
CA PRO A 20 -13.89 -33.66 -35.50
C PRO A 20 -12.95 -32.53 -35.95
N ILE A 21 -12.20 -32.85 -37.00
CA ILE A 21 -11.29 -32.00 -37.75
C ILE A 21 -12.10 -31.22 -38.80
N VAL A 22 -11.99 -29.88 -38.71
CA VAL A 22 -11.69 -28.92 -39.79
C VAL A 22 -12.59 -28.84 -41.03
N LYS A 23 -13.10 -27.63 -41.26
CA LYS A 23 -13.11 -27.02 -42.60
C LYS A 23 -12.46 -25.64 -42.55
N HIS A 24 -11.26 -25.57 -43.15
CA HIS A 24 -10.60 -24.36 -43.62
C HIS A 24 -11.42 -23.66 -44.71
N PRO A 25 -11.12 -22.38 -44.96
CA PRO A 25 -10.92 -21.94 -46.33
C PRO A 25 -9.46 -21.56 -46.56
N SER A 26 -8.91 -22.18 -47.60
CA SER A 26 -7.56 -22.01 -48.12
C SER A 26 -7.41 -20.75 -48.97
N ILE A 27 -6.36 -19.99 -48.65
CA ILE A 27 -5.34 -19.45 -49.55
C ILE A 27 -5.73 -19.38 -51.05
N ARG A 28 -5.87 -18.14 -51.55
CA ARG A 28 -5.29 -17.77 -52.85
C ARG A 28 -4.40 -16.55 -52.68
N GLN A 29 -3.16 -16.76 -53.12
CA GLN A 29 -2.07 -15.81 -53.27
C GLN A 29 -2.45 -14.68 -54.23
N ILE A 30 -1.84 -13.50 -54.06
CA ILE A 30 -0.84 -12.93 -54.99
C ILE A 30 -0.34 -11.58 -54.43
N ALA A 31 0.99 -11.41 -54.54
CA ALA A 31 1.75 -10.16 -54.59
C ALA A 31 1.97 -9.33 -53.31
N SER A 32 3.18 -9.53 -52.78
CA SER A 32 4.11 -8.49 -52.37
C SER A 32 3.84 -7.09 -52.95
N ARG A 33 3.76 -6.07 -52.07
CA ARG A 33 4.42 -4.77 -52.22
C ARG A 33 4.20 -3.85 -51.01
N ASN A 34 5.33 -3.52 -50.38
CA ASN A 34 5.71 -2.24 -49.77
C ASN A 34 4.70 -1.48 -48.90
N LEU A 35 5.09 -1.37 -47.63
CA LEU A 35 4.70 -0.33 -46.68
C LEU A 35 5.08 1.06 -47.22
N TYR A 36 4.11 1.76 -47.83
CA TYR A 36 4.09 3.22 -47.92
C TYR A 36 2.63 3.72 -47.88
N ASN A 37 2.42 4.82 -47.17
CA ASN A 37 1.25 5.72 -47.17
C ASN A 37 0.02 5.33 -46.34
N THR A 38 0.03 5.73 -45.06
CA THR A 38 -1.18 6.10 -44.31
C THR A 38 -1.35 7.62 -44.35
N SER A 39 -1.94 8.11 -45.44
CA SER A 39 -2.61 9.41 -45.47
C SER A 39 -3.88 9.26 -46.29
N LYS A 40 -5.04 9.37 -45.61
CA LYS A 40 -6.39 9.67 -46.15
C LYS A 40 -7.46 9.19 -45.16
N LEU A 41 -7.55 9.88 -44.02
CA LEU A 41 -8.84 10.24 -43.48
C LEU A 41 -8.99 11.73 -43.76
N LEU A 42 -10.15 12.13 -44.30
CA LEU A 42 -10.52 13.46 -44.81
C LEU A 42 -10.25 13.65 -46.30
N ASN A 43 -11.22 13.23 -47.11
CA ASN A 43 -11.47 13.91 -48.37
C ASN A 43 -12.98 14.14 -48.53
N SER A 44 -13.44 15.31 -48.09
CA SER A 44 -14.53 16.00 -48.74
C SER A 44 -14.28 17.51 -48.70
N LYS A 45 -13.63 17.98 -49.76
CA LYS A 45 -14.10 19.12 -50.56
C LYS A 45 -14.03 20.51 -49.89
N GLN A 46 -12.86 21.14 -49.93
CA GLN A 46 -12.75 22.48 -50.52
C GLN A 46 -11.30 22.85 -50.82
N SER A 47 -11.13 23.31 -52.05
CA SER A 47 -9.90 23.78 -52.65
C SER A 47 -9.53 25.20 -52.22
N LYS A 48 -8.21 25.43 -52.16
CA LYS A 48 -7.44 26.68 -52.28
C LYS A 48 -6.99 27.40 -50.99
N ASP A 49 -5.66 27.52 -50.96
CA ASP A 49 -4.80 28.55 -50.36
C ASP A 49 -4.50 28.49 -48.86
N ASP A 50 -3.34 27.87 -48.58
CA ASP A 50 -2.67 27.72 -47.31
C ASP A 50 -2.06 29.08 -46.88
N LYS A 51 -2.79 29.82 -46.04
CA LYS A 51 -2.24 30.87 -45.17
C LYS A 51 -1.37 30.19 -44.12
N GLY A 52 -0.07 30.49 -44.13
CA GLY A 52 0.89 30.02 -43.13
C GLY A 52 0.44 30.32 -41.70
N LYS A 53 0.46 29.30 -40.85
CA LYS A 53 0.16 29.39 -39.41
C LYS A 53 1.17 30.31 -38.71
N GLN A 54 0.63 31.31 -38.03
CA GLN A 54 1.34 32.30 -37.22
C GLN A 54 1.83 31.66 -35.92
N SER A 55 3.06 31.98 -35.50
CA SER A 55 3.54 31.71 -34.15
C SER A 55 2.81 32.59 -33.15
N ILE A 56 2.42 32.02 -32.00
CA ILE A 56 1.63 32.66 -30.93
C ILE A 56 2.46 33.68 -30.11
N LEU A 57 3.68 34.02 -30.53
CA LEU A 57 4.40 35.20 -30.05
C LEU A 57 4.55 36.18 -31.20
N THR A 58 3.77 37.27 -31.13
CA THR A 58 3.84 38.43 -32.02
C THR A 58 4.71 39.52 -31.41
N ASP A 59 5.44 40.24 -32.26
CA ASP A 59 6.39 41.31 -31.90
C ASP A 59 5.77 42.46 -31.07
N ASP A 60 4.44 42.60 -31.09
CA ASP A 60 3.68 43.57 -30.25
C ASP A 60 3.75 43.28 -28.73
N ILE A 61 3.98 42.02 -28.32
CA ILE A 61 4.06 41.65 -26.88
C ILE A 61 5.45 41.97 -26.32
N LEU A 62 6.49 41.96 -27.16
CA LEU A 62 7.85 42.34 -26.80
C LEU A 62 8.04 43.87 -26.79
N ALA A 63 7.36 44.61 -27.66
CA ALA A 63 7.34 46.07 -27.62
C ALA A 63 6.65 46.62 -26.35
N ARG A 64 5.62 45.93 -25.83
CA ARG A 64 4.95 46.28 -24.57
C ARG A 64 5.80 45.98 -23.31
N ALA A 65 6.90 45.23 -23.46
CA ALA A 65 7.82 44.85 -22.38
C ALA A 65 9.06 45.76 -22.25
N GLY A 66 9.17 46.82 -23.07
CA GLY A 66 10.05 47.96 -22.80
C GLY A 66 11.56 47.71 -22.88
N VAL A 67 12.04 46.95 -23.87
CA VAL A 67 13.49 46.74 -24.10
C VAL A 67 13.86 47.34 -25.46
N ASP A 68 14.22 48.63 -25.44
CA ASP A 68 14.86 49.33 -26.56
C ASP A 68 16.35 48.95 -26.65
N LEU A 69 16.84 48.69 -27.86
CA LEU A 69 18.26 48.69 -28.18
C LEU A 69 18.45 49.31 -29.56
N ASP A 70 18.88 50.58 -29.59
CA ASP A 70 20.22 50.94 -30.09
C ASP A 70 20.35 52.46 -30.27
N ALA A 71 21.22 53.10 -29.46
CA ALA A 71 21.95 54.31 -29.84
C ALA A 71 23.15 54.54 -28.89
N GLU A 72 24.38 54.37 -29.39
CA GLU A 72 25.54 55.14 -28.91
C GLU A 72 26.53 55.46 -30.05
N HIS A 73 27.17 56.62 -29.90
CA HIS A 73 28.03 57.42 -30.79
C HIS A 73 27.30 58.22 -31.89
N SER A 74 27.35 59.56 -31.94
CA SER A 74 28.26 60.55 -31.34
C SER A 74 27.67 61.96 -31.44
N LYS A 75 27.96 62.84 -30.46
CA LYS A 75 27.74 64.30 -30.51
C LYS A 75 29.05 65.00 -30.16
N MET A 76 29.49 65.91 -31.03
CA MET A 76 30.15 67.17 -30.64
C MET A 76 29.56 68.31 -31.50
N GLU A 77 29.07 69.32 -30.78
CA GLU A 77 28.93 70.75 -31.08
C GLU A 77 28.13 71.26 -32.29
N GLY A 78 27.13 72.10 -31.99
CA GLY A 78 27.16 73.49 -32.44
C GLY A 78 26.11 74.00 -33.45
N SER A 79 25.03 74.59 -32.91
CA SER A 79 24.38 75.85 -33.34
C SER A 79 23.41 75.92 -34.55
N GLN A 80 22.29 76.62 -34.27
CA GLN A 80 21.38 77.38 -35.16
C GLN A 80 20.51 76.58 -36.15
N ALA A 81 19.33 77.03 -36.58
CA ALA A 81 18.25 77.90 -36.11
C ALA A 81 17.17 77.75 -37.20
N ASP A 82 15.90 77.74 -36.78
CA ASP A 82 14.70 78.19 -37.50
C ASP A 82 14.23 77.60 -38.85
N GLU A 83 12.88 77.66 -38.92
CA GLU A 83 12.00 77.85 -40.07
C GLU A 83 11.46 76.66 -40.89
N GLN A 84 10.18 76.39 -40.60
CA GLN A 84 9.02 76.52 -41.49
C GLN A 84 8.87 75.63 -42.74
N ALA A 85 7.71 74.96 -42.71
CA ALA A 85 6.67 74.95 -43.74
C ALA A 85 6.70 73.85 -44.82
N SER A 86 5.62 73.04 -44.74
CA SER A 86 4.65 72.81 -45.81
C SER A 86 5.11 72.07 -47.08
N GLY A 87 4.44 70.94 -47.35
CA GLY A 87 3.95 70.71 -48.72
C GLY A 87 3.94 69.27 -49.21
N ASN A 88 2.77 68.64 -49.04
CA ASN A 88 2.01 67.96 -50.09
C ASN A 88 2.52 66.66 -50.75
N ASN A 89 1.75 65.59 -50.49
CA ASN A 89 1.21 64.55 -51.40
C ASN A 89 2.00 64.03 -52.61
N GLY A 90 2.15 62.70 -52.63
CA GLY A 90 2.36 61.90 -53.83
C GLY A 90 2.08 60.42 -53.58
N GLU A 91 0.87 59.96 -53.90
CA GLU A 91 0.53 58.54 -54.03
C GLU A 91 1.31 57.91 -55.20
N ALA A 92 1.93 56.75 -54.97
CA ALA A 92 2.27 55.79 -56.02
C ALA A 92 1.99 54.36 -55.52
N LYS A 93 1.09 53.68 -56.24
CA LYS A 93 0.68 52.28 -56.05
C LYS A 93 1.62 51.33 -56.82
N PRO A 94 1.50 49.99 -56.63
CA PRO A 94 2.61 49.10 -56.31
C PRO A 94 3.22 48.42 -57.53
N THR A 95 4.49 48.04 -57.44
CA THR A 95 5.14 47.16 -58.41
C THR A 95 5.36 45.79 -57.77
N GLU A 96 4.75 44.77 -58.37
CA GLU A 96 4.95 43.35 -58.04
C GLU A 96 6.40 42.94 -58.25
N GLU A 97 7.10 42.58 -57.17
CA GLU A 97 8.34 41.80 -57.26
C GLU A 97 8.16 40.42 -56.61
N GLN A 98 8.56 39.44 -57.41
CA GLN A 98 8.47 38.01 -57.24
C GLN A 98 8.94 37.50 -55.88
N GLY A 99 8.12 36.66 -55.25
CA GLY A 99 8.37 36.04 -53.96
C GLY A 99 9.62 35.15 -53.95
N ARG A 100 10.76 35.69 -53.54
CA ARG A 100 11.83 34.93 -52.89
C ARG A 100 11.50 34.85 -51.40
N LYS A 101 11.20 33.65 -50.88
CA LYS A 101 11.14 33.42 -49.42
C LYS A 101 12.46 33.93 -48.81
N ARG A 102 12.44 35.11 -48.20
CA ARG A 102 13.59 35.67 -47.47
C ARG A 102 14.01 34.63 -46.45
N ARG A 103 15.21 34.05 -46.60
CA ARG A 103 15.82 33.23 -45.56
C ARG A 103 15.80 34.08 -44.29
N LYS A 104 15.14 33.60 -43.23
CA LYS A 104 15.16 34.25 -41.92
C LYS A 104 16.63 34.55 -41.61
N ARG A 105 16.97 35.81 -41.39
CA ARG A 105 18.35 36.24 -41.12
C ARG A 105 18.73 35.67 -39.76
N GLN A 106 19.34 34.49 -39.74
CA GLN A 106 19.87 33.91 -38.51
C GLN A 106 21.03 34.77 -38.03
N THR A 107 20.97 35.20 -36.78
CA THR A 107 22.06 35.97 -36.18
C THR A 107 23.26 35.06 -35.94
N SER A 108 24.47 35.63 -35.90
CA SER A 108 25.69 34.86 -35.63
C SER A 108 25.64 34.15 -34.26
N THR A 109 24.88 34.70 -33.31
CA THR A 109 24.57 34.11 -32.01
C THR A 109 23.63 32.91 -32.11
N ASP A 110 22.62 32.95 -32.98
CA ASP A 110 21.71 31.82 -33.20
C ASP A 110 22.43 30.64 -33.85
N ILE A 111 23.28 30.90 -34.85
CA ILE A 111 24.10 29.86 -35.50
C ILE A 111 25.05 29.20 -34.50
N LYS A 112 25.62 29.97 -33.56
CA LYS A 112 26.45 29.41 -32.47
C LYS A 112 25.61 28.53 -31.55
N ARG A 113 24.42 29.00 -31.11
CA ARG A 113 23.51 28.22 -30.26
C ARG A 113 23.02 26.94 -30.93
N GLU A 114 22.67 26.98 -32.20
CA GLU A 114 22.27 25.78 -32.98
C GLU A 114 23.42 24.78 -33.10
N LYS A 115 24.66 25.24 -33.30
CA LYS A 115 25.83 24.36 -33.29
C LYS A 115 26.03 23.71 -31.92
N TYR A 116 25.96 24.48 -30.82
CA TYR A 116 26.06 23.92 -29.47
C TYR A 116 24.91 22.96 -29.15
N ALA A 117 23.68 23.27 -29.57
CA ALA A 117 22.53 22.39 -29.41
C ALA A 117 22.70 21.08 -30.21
N ASN A 118 23.16 21.15 -31.45
CA ASN A 118 23.44 19.96 -32.26
C ASN A 118 24.54 19.10 -31.64
N TRP A 119 25.64 19.71 -31.17
CA TRP A 119 26.69 19.00 -30.44
C TRP A 119 26.19 18.39 -29.14
N PHE A 120 25.35 19.11 -28.40
CA PHE A 120 24.68 18.61 -27.20
C PHE A 120 23.84 17.37 -27.53
N TYR A 121 22.96 17.42 -28.53
CA TYR A 121 22.14 16.26 -28.92
C TYR A 121 22.98 15.07 -29.42
N ILE A 122 24.05 15.31 -30.19
CA ILE A 122 24.97 14.25 -30.64
C ILE A 122 25.64 13.58 -29.44
N PHE A 123 26.12 14.37 -28.47
CA PHE A 123 26.76 13.85 -27.27
C PHE A 123 25.77 13.11 -26.36
N THR A 124 24.57 13.64 -26.17
CA THR A 124 23.52 12.97 -25.39
C THR A 124 23.11 11.65 -26.04
N PHE A 125 22.91 11.62 -27.36
CA PHE A 125 22.52 10.41 -28.07
C PHE A 125 23.64 9.36 -28.08
N SER A 126 24.90 9.77 -28.26
CA SER A 126 26.04 8.85 -28.19
C SER A 126 26.22 8.29 -26.77
N ALA A 127 26.04 9.10 -25.73
CA ALA A 127 26.07 8.66 -24.34
C ALA A 127 24.94 7.67 -24.02
N ILE A 128 23.70 7.94 -24.44
CA ILE A 128 22.56 7.02 -24.26
C ILE A 128 22.80 5.71 -25.01
N THR A 129 23.31 5.77 -26.24
CA THR A 129 23.62 4.57 -27.04
C THR A 129 24.73 3.75 -26.39
N GLY A 130 25.80 4.40 -25.92
CA GLY A 130 26.88 3.74 -25.19
C GLY A 130 26.40 3.08 -23.90
N ALA A 131 25.58 3.78 -23.11
CA ALA A 131 24.97 3.23 -21.89
C ALA A 131 24.03 2.06 -22.20
N GLY A 132 23.21 2.16 -23.24
CA GLY A 132 22.32 1.09 -23.68
C GLY A 132 23.08 -0.17 -24.10
N LEU A 133 24.16 -0.01 -24.86
CA LEU A 133 25.05 -1.12 -25.23
C LEU A 133 25.77 -1.69 -24.01
N TYR A 134 26.23 -0.86 -23.08
CA TYR A 134 26.86 -1.32 -21.84
C TYR A 134 25.90 -2.23 -21.03
N LEU A 135 24.61 -1.89 -20.98
CA LEU A 135 23.59 -2.71 -20.31
C LEU A 135 23.30 -4.06 -21.01
N THR A 136 23.78 -4.30 -22.24
CA THR A 136 23.64 -5.59 -22.94
C THR A 136 24.75 -6.60 -22.62
N ARG A 137 25.78 -6.17 -21.86
CA ARG A 137 26.95 -7.01 -21.50
C ARG A 137 26.54 -8.31 -20.81
N ASP A 138 27.44 -9.28 -20.80
CA ASP A 138 27.23 -10.53 -20.06
C ASP A 138 27.11 -10.29 -18.55
N TRP A 139 26.52 -11.24 -17.83
CA TRP A 139 26.32 -11.16 -16.39
C TRP A 139 27.65 -11.22 -15.63
N GLU A 140 27.80 -10.38 -14.61
CA GLU A 140 28.93 -10.45 -13.70
C GLU A 140 28.64 -11.37 -12.50
N PRO A 141 29.67 -12.00 -11.90
CA PRO A 141 29.50 -12.84 -10.71
C PRO A 141 28.88 -12.08 -9.52
N SER A 142 29.16 -10.77 -9.41
CA SER A 142 28.69 -9.87 -8.35
C SER A 142 27.24 -9.39 -8.50
N GLU A 143 26.60 -9.60 -9.66
CA GLU A 143 25.21 -9.18 -9.89
C GLU A 143 24.21 -10.15 -9.23
N SER A 144 23.11 -9.61 -8.70
CA SER A 144 22.11 -10.38 -7.94
C SER A 144 21.54 -11.55 -8.73
N GLU A 145 21.41 -12.71 -8.09
CA GLU A 145 20.90 -13.94 -8.71
C GLU A 145 19.46 -13.78 -9.21
N GLU A 146 18.66 -12.93 -8.55
CA GLU A 146 17.31 -12.56 -8.99
C GLU A 146 17.25 -11.91 -10.39
N LEU A 147 18.32 -11.23 -10.81
CA LEU A 147 18.38 -10.62 -12.14
C LEU A 147 18.80 -11.61 -13.23
N LYS A 148 19.39 -12.75 -12.83
CA LYS A 148 19.94 -13.76 -13.74
C LYS A 148 18.89 -14.75 -14.27
N ASP A 149 17.63 -14.58 -13.85
CA ASP A 149 16.39 -15.30 -14.21
C ASP A 149 16.45 -16.11 -15.53
N ASP A 150 17.13 -17.25 -15.51
CA ASP A 150 17.41 -18.16 -16.64
C ASP A 150 17.84 -17.50 -17.97
N ILE A 151 18.50 -16.33 -17.94
CA ILE A 151 19.03 -15.66 -19.14
C ILE A 151 20.51 -16.02 -19.29
N PRO A 152 20.89 -16.90 -20.24
CA PRO A 152 22.29 -17.26 -20.43
C PRO A 152 23.13 -16.09 -20.98
N ASN A 153 24.44 -16.18 -20.74
CA ASN A 153 25.43 -15.30 -21.35
C ASN A 153 25.59 -15.61 -22.85
N GLY A 154 25.91 -14.58 -23.64
CA GLY A 154 26.10 -14.73 -25.07
C GLY A 154 25.65 -13.52 -25.89
N TYR A 155 26.19 -13.41 -27.09
CA TYR A 155 26.00 -12.27 -28.00
C TYR A 155 24.80 -12.41 -28.94
N GLU A 156 23.85 -13.31 -28.63
CA GLU A 156 22.62 -13.40 -29.39
C GLU A 156 21.78 -12.13 -29.17
N PRO A 157 21.30 -11.44 -30.23
CA PRO A 157 20.55 -10.20 -30.08
C PRO A 157 19.32 -10.31 -29.17
N SER A 158 18.68 -11.48 -29.15
CA SER A 158 17.53 -11.77 -28.30
C SER A 158 17.91 -11.79 -26.80
N LEU A 159 19.04 -12.43 -26.47
CA LEU A 159 19.58 -12.52 -25.11
C LEU A 159 20.11 -11.17 -24.65
N MET A 160 20.83 -10.45 -25.52
CA MET A 160 21.31 -9.09 -25.25
C MET A 160 20.15 -8.14 -24.92
N TYR A 161 19.04 -8.22 -25.66
CA TYR A 161 17.85 -7.43 -25.38
C TYR A 161 17.17 -7.83 -24.05
N LYS A 162 17.10 -9.12 -23.73
CA LYS A 162 16.58 -9.59 -22.43
C LYS A 162 17.41 -9.06 -21.26
N ARG A 163 18.75 -9.09 -21.36
CA ARG A 163 19.66 -8.54 -20.32
C ARG A 163 19.53 -7.03 -20.20
N PHE A 164 19.49 -6.31 -21.32
CA PHE A 164 19.23 -4.87 -21.34
C PHE A 164 17.92 -4.55 -20.62
N ARG A 165 16.83 -5.26 -20.96
CA ARG A 165 15.52 -5.04 -20.36
C ARG A 165 15.49 -5.39 -18.88
N ALA A 166 16.13 -6.48 -18.47
CA ALA A 166 16.22 -6.87 -17.06
C ALA A 166 16.97 -5.82 -16.23
N ARG A 167 18.15 -5.36 -16.68
CA ARG A 167 18.89 -4.27 -16.01
C ARG A 167 18.18 -2.93 -16.06
N PHE A 168 17.52 -2.62 -17.17
CA PHE A 168 16.72 -1.40 -17.28
C PHE A 168 15.57 -1.41 -16.27
N ASN A 169 14.84 -2.52 -16.17
CA ASN A 169 13.77 -2.69 -15.20
C ASN A 169 14.29 -2.71 -13.76
N SER A 170 15.48 -3.27 -13.50
CA SER A 170 16.05 -3.31 -12.14
C SER A 170 16.37 -1.92 -11.59
N MET A 171 16.76 -0.97 -12.46
CA MET A 171 16.92 0.43 -12.05
C MET A 171 15.60 1.06 -11.58
N PHE A 172 14.46 0.60 -12.11
CA PHE A 172 13.14 1.07 -11.69
C PHE A 172 12.50 0.21 -10.58
N LYS A 173 13.03 -0.99 -10.31
CA LYS A 173 12.56 -1.93 -9.27
C LYS A 173 12.56 -1.28 -7.89
N TYR A 174 13.59 -0.48 -7.58
CA TYR A 174 13.67 0.31 -6.34
C TYR A 174 12.47 1.23 -6.09
N PHE A 175 11.85 1.77 -7.15
CA PHE A 175 10.68 2.64 -7.02
C PHE A 175 9.35 1.87 -6.98
N GLN A 176 9.36 0.58 -7.31
CA GLN A 176 8.16 -0.25 -7.43
C GLN A 176 8.00 -1.20 -6.26
N GLU A 177 9.10 -1.71 -5.71
CA GLU A 177 9.09 -2.67 -4.61
C GLU A 177 9.30 -2.01 -3.25
N PRO A 178 8.75 -2.60 -2.18
CA PRO A 178 9.01 -2.13 -0.83
C PRO A 178 10.51 -2.16 -0.50
N PRO A 179 10.96 -1.33 0.46
CA PRO A 179 12.38 -1.17 0.79
C PRO A 179 13.03 -2.43 1.39
N PHE A 180 12.22 -3.36 1.89
CA PHE A 180 12.66 -4.60 2.52
C PHE A 180 12.02 -5.82 1.85
N PRO A 181 12.73 -6.96 1.77
CA PRO A 181 12.16 -8.20 1.24
C PRO A 181 11.02 -8.72 2.10
N ASP A 182 11.17 -8.60 3.41
CA ASP A 182 10.16 -8.89 4.43
C ASP A 182 9.87 -7.61 5.23
N LEU A 183 8.59 -7.28 5.38
CA LEU A 183 8.11 -6.09 6.06
C LEU A 183 8.10 -6.24 7.58
N LEU A 184 7.95 -7.46 8.08
CA LEU A 184 7.89 -7.75 9.52
C LEU A 184 9.04 -8.67 9.95
N PRO A 185 9.54 -8.51 11.18
CA PRO A 185 10.45 -9.47 11.78
C PRO A 185 9.76 -10.84 11.95
N PRO A 186 10.53 -11.91 12.18
CA PRO A 186 9.94 -13.21 12.47
C PRO A 186 9.00 -13.16 13.68
N PRO A 187 7.97 -14.02 13.73
CA PRO A 187 7.03 -14.03 14.84
C PRO A 187 7.76 -14.30 16.17
N PRO A 188 7.28 -13.71 17.28
CA PRO A 188 7.90 -13.88 18.59
C PRO A 188 7.81 -15.35 19.05
N PRO A 189 8.73 -15.80 19.93
CA PRO A 189 8.68 -17.16 20.45
C PRO A 189 7.43 -17.39 21.33
N PRO A 190 6.92 -18.63 21.43
CA PRO A 190 5.89 -18.99 22.39
C PRO A 190 6.34 -18.61 23.83
N PRO A 191 5.47 -18.05 24.69
CA PRO A 191 4.01 -17.95 24.62
C PRO A 191 3.46 -16.63 24.05
N TYR A 192 4.31 -15.70 23.60
CA TYR A 192 3.89 -14.36 23.16
C TYR A 192 3.27 -14.34 21.76
N GLN A 193 3.37 -15.45 21.03
CA GLN A 193 2.83 -15.58 19.67
C GLN A 193 1.31 -15.61 19.67
N ARG A 194 0.69 -14.80 18.80
CA ARG A 194 -0.74 -14.84 18.51
C ARG A 194 -1.04 -15.87 17.42
N PRO A 195 -2.21 -16.54 17.44
CA PRO A 195 -2.55 -17.57 16.47
C PRO A 195 -2.74 -17.03 15.05
N LEU A 196 -3.21 -15.79 14.90
CA LEU A 196 -3.55 -15.15 13.63
C LEU A 196 -3.02 -13.71 13.58
N THR A 197 -2.77 -13.21 12.38
CA THR A 197 -2.34 -11.82 12.13
C THR A 197 -3.50 -11.06 11.46
N LEU A 198 -3.83 -9.88 11.98
CA LEU A 198 -4.90 -9.02 11.49
C LEU A 198 -4.31 -7.72 10.95
N VAL A 199 -4.37 -7.54 9.64
CA VAL A 199 -3.95 -6.34 8.92
C VAL A 199 -5.13 -5.39 8.80
N LEU A 200 -5.00 -4.19 9.32
CA LEU A 200 -6.07 -3.18 9.33
C LEU A 200 -5.63 -1.94 8.55
N THR A 201 -6.47 -1.46 7.64
CA THR A 201 -6.29 -0.11 7.08
C THR A 201 -6.62 0.97 8.11
N LEU A 202 -5.97 2.12 8.02
CA LEU A 202 -6.20 3.23 8.96
C LEU A 202 -7.33 4.14 8.46
N GLU A 203 -7.16 4.66 7.25
CA GLU A 203 -8.05 5.63 6.62
C GLU A 203 -9.40 5.01 6.25
N ASP A 204 -10.48 5.72 6.57
CA ASP A 204 -11.87 5.36 6.32
C ASP A 204 -12.30 3.99 6.89
N LEU A 205 -11.46 3.34 7.70
CA LEU A 205 -11.81 2.18 8.51
C LEU A 205 -11.85 2.52 9.99
N LEU A 206 -10.74 3.03 10.55
CA LEU A 206 -10.62 3.38 11.96
C LEU A 206 -10.80 4.88 12.20
N VAL A 207 -10.34 5.69 11.26
CA VAL A 207 -10.40 7.15 11.33
C VAL A 207 -10.85 7.74 10.01
N HIS A 208 -11.47 8.90 10.06
CA HIS A 208 -11.85 9.66 8.88
C HIS A 208 -11.25 11.06 8.99
N SER A 209 -10.54 11.51 7.96
CA SER A 209 -9.89 12.82 7.95
C SER A 209 -10.50 13.73 6.91
N GLU A 210 -11.00 14.89 7.35
CA GLU A 210 -11.55 15.92 6.48
C GLU A 210 -10.70 17.18 6.55
N TRP A 211 -10.55 17.86 5.40
CA TRP A 211 -9.89 19.15 5.34
C TRP A 211 -10.92 20.28 5.27
N SER A 212 -10.72 21.32 6.07
CA SER A 212 -11.53 22.54 6.04
C SER A 212 -10.64 23.78 5.96
N GLN A 213 -11.11 24.84 5.29
CA GLN A 213 -10.37 26.10 5.19
C GLN A 213 -10.09 26.76 6.55
N LYS A 214 -11.02 26.61 7.51
CA LYS A 214 -10.93 27.27 8.83
C LYS A 214 -10.07 26.52 9.82
N HIS A 215 -10.03 25.19 9.75
CA HIS A 215 -9.41 24.34 10.78
C HIS A 215 -8.34 23.40 10.23
N GLY A 216 -8.08 23.43 8.92
CA GLY A 216 -7.18 22.49 8.26
C GLY A 216 -7.71 21.05 8.33
N TRP A 217 -6.77 20.10 8.41
CA TRP A 217 -7.05 18.68 8.57
C TRP A 217 -7.59 18.39 9.98
N ARG A 218 -8.74 17.74 10.04
CA ARG A 218 -9.34 17.22 11.28
C ARG A 218 -9.64 15.74 11.10
N THR A 219 -9.26 14.95 12.08
CA THR A 219 -9.46 13.51 12.08
C THR A 219 -10.47 13.12 13.13
N ALA A 220 -11.55 12.45 12.72
CA ALA A 220 -12.52 11.82 13.58
C ALA A 220 -12.13 10.37 13.83
N LYS A 221 -12.36 9.89 15.05
CA LYS A 221 -12.19 8.48 15.42
C LYS A 221 -13.53 7.77 15.28
N ARG A 222 -13.54 6.60 14.65
CA ARG A 222 -14.75 5.80 14.51
C ARG A 222 -15.20 5.26 15.87
N PRO A 223 -16.51 5.26 16.18
CA PRO A 223 -16.99 4.69 17.42
C PRO A 223 -16.56 3.22 17.59
N GLY A 224 -16.10 2.87 18.78
CA GLY A 224 -15.69 1.50 19.12
C GLY A 224 -14.27 1.10 18.68
N VAL A 225 -13.48 1.98 18.06
CA VAL A 225 -12.09 1.66 17.63
C VAL A 225 -11.21 1.22 18.80
N ASP A 226 -11.23 1.93 19.92
CA ASP A 226 -10.37 1.60 21.07
C ASP A 226 -10.71 0.20 21.62
N TYR A 227 -12.01 -0.11 21.72
CA TYR A 227 -12.48 -1.41 22.16
C TYR A 227 -12.14 -2.50 21.12
N PHE A 228 -12.32 -2.21 19.83
CA PHE A 228 -11.99 -3.13 18.75
C PHE A 228 -10.51 -3.53 18.77
N LEU A 229 -9.60 -2.56 18.83
CA LEU A 229 -8.16 -2.81 18.89
C LEU A 229 -7.75 -3.50 20.19
N GLY A 230 -8.18 -2.99 21.34
CA GLY A 230 -7.78 -3.54 22.63
C GLY A 230 -8.38 -4.92 22.93
N TYR A 231 -9.60 -5.21 22.44
CA TYR A 231 -10.20 -6.54 22.60
C TYR A 231 -9.53 -7.56 21.68
N LEU A 232 -9.32 -7.22 20.41
CA LEU A 232 -8.74 -8.14 19.42
C LEU A 232 -7.24 -8.36 19.58
N SER A 233 -6.50 -7.45 20.21
CA SER A 233 -5.06 -7.62 20.47
C SER A 233 -4.74 -8.83 21.36
N GLN A 234 -5.74 -9.36 22.10
CA GLN A 234 -5.64 -10.59 22.87
C GLN A 234 -5.58 -11.84 21.96
N TYR A 235 -6.16 -11.77 20.77
CA TYR A 235 -6.36 -12.89 19.85
C TYR A 235 -5.50 -12.78 18.59
N TYR A 236 -5.20 -11.55 18.15
CA TYR A 236 -4.51 -11.27 16.90
C TYR A 236 -3.23 -10.48 17.13
N GLU A 237 -2.23 -10.76 16.29
CA GLU A 237 -1.16 -9.81 16.04
C GLU A 237 -1.70 -8.71 15.11
N ILE A 238 -1.90 -7.51 15.63
CA ILE A 238 -2.50 -6.42 14.87
C ILE A 238 -1.41 -5.65 14.14
N VAL A 239 -1.52 -5.60 12.82
CA VAL A 239 -0.65 -4.82 11.93
C VAL A 239 -1.47 -3.68 11.34
N LEU A 240 -1.16 -2.45 11.71
CA LEU A 240 -1.82 -1.28 11.16
C LEU A 240 -1.12 -0.89 9.87
N PHE A 241 -1.76 -1.14 8.72
CA PHE A 241 -1.21 -0.84 7.40
C PHE A 241 -1.97 0.32 6.76
N SER A 242 -1.47 1.54 6.96
CA SER A 242 -2.03 2.76 6.38
C SER A 242 -1.81 2.83 4.86
N SER A 243 -2.80 3.38 4.16
CA SER A 243 -2.71 3.64 2.72
C SER A 243 -2.02 4.98 2.39
N ASN A 244 -1.73 5.80 3.40
CA ASN A 244 -1.03 7.07 3.28
C ASN A 244 0.46 6.94 3.64
N TYR A 245 1.24 7.96 3.28
CA TYR A 245 2.64 8.07 3.64
C TYR A 245 2.81 8.27 5.15
N MET A 246 3.93 7.77 5.69
CA MET A 246 4.26 7.84 7.11
C MET A 246 4.16 9.27 7.68
N MET A 247 4.59 10.28 6.90
CA MET A 247 4.55 11.69 7.29
C MET A 247 3.18 12.17 7.77
N TYR A 248 2.09 11.62 7.22
CA TYR A 248 0.72 12.03 7.56
C TYR A 248 0.09 11.16 8.64
N SER A 249 0.30 9.84 8.55
CA SER A 249 -0.48 8.87 9.32
C SER A 249 0.20 8.41 10.60
N ASP A 250 1.51 8.59 10.74
CA ASP A 250 2.26 8.14 11.92
C ASP A 250 1.75 8.79 13.22
N ARG A 251 1.54 10.12 13.21
CA ARG A 251 0.97 10.85 14.34
C ARG A 251 -0.48 10.47 14.66
N ILE A 252 -1.23 9.98 13.67
CA ILE A 252 -2.60 9.53 13.87
C ILE A 252 -2.59 8.13 14.51
N ALA A 253 -1.74 7.23 14.02
CA ALA A 253 -1.52 5.91 14.59
C ALA A 253 -1.04 6.00 16.06
N GLU A 254 -0.07 6.85 16.35
CA GLU A 254 0.45 7.11 17.72
C GLU A 254 -0.65 7.62 18.66
N LYS A 255 -1.59 8.43 18.16
CA LYS A 255 -2.73 8.90 18.96
C LYS A 255 -3.82 7.85 19.19
N LEU A 256 -3.94 6.86 18.30
CA LEU A 256 -4.88 5.74 18.47
C LEU A 256 -4.39 4.75 19.52
N ASP A 257 -3.07 4.51 19.58
CA ASP A 257 -2.44 3.64 20.56
C ASP A 257 -1.20 4.30 21.20
N PRO A 258 -1.39 5.25 22.14
CA PRO A 258 -0.28 6.03 22.72
C PRO A 258 0.72 5.21 23.52
N ILE A 259 0.28 4.05 24.03
CA ILE A 259 1.09 3.17 24.88
C ILE A 259 1.72 2.05 24.04
N HIS A 260 1.34 1.94 22.74
CA HIS A 260 1.68 0.81 21.88
C HIS A 260 1.30 -0.54 22.50
N ALA A 261 0.12 -0.58 23.14
CA ALA A 261 -0.36 -1.75 23.86
C ALA A 261 -1.15 -2.72 22.97
N PHE A 262 -1.67 -2.25 21.83
CA PHE A 262 -2.60 -3.01 21.00
C PHE A 262 -2.03 -3.32 19.61
N VAL A 263 -1.39 -2.34 18.97
CA VAL A 263 -0.84 -2.48 17.62
C VAL A 263 0.61 -2.97 17.71
N SER A 264 0.91 -4.08 17.02
CA SER A 264 2.24 -4.69 17.03
C SER A 264 3.20 -3.98 16.05
N TYR A 265 2.72 -3.66 14.86
CA TYR A 265 3.52 -3.02 13.81
C TYR A 265 2.71 -1.99 13.02
N ASN A 266 3.34 -0.87 12.68
CA ASN A 266 2.80 0.16 11.81
C ASN A 266 3.49 0.07 10.44
N LEU A 267 2.70 -0.08 9.39
CA LEU A 267 3.10 -0.04 8.00
C LEU A 267 2.37 1.12 7.30
N PHE A 268 3.02 1.66 6.28
CA PHE A 268 2.59 2.84 5.55
C PHE A 268 2.75 2.64 4.05
N LYS A 269 2.31 3.59 3.23
CA LYS A 269 2.36 3.53 1.77
C LYS A 269 3.74 3.22 1.18
N GLU A 270 4.82 3.60 1.86
CA GLU A 270 6.20 3.27 1.50
C GLU A 270 6.47 1.76 1.47
N HIS A 271 5.67 0.97 2.18
CA HIS A 271 5.75 -0.49 2.26
C HIS A 271 4.83 -1.20 1.25
N CYS A 272 4.03 -0.44 0.49
CA CYS A 272 3.18 -1.01 -0.56
C CYS A 272 3.99 -1.32 -1.82
N LEU A 273 3.60 -2.38 -2.51
CA LEU A 273 4.06 -2.67 -3.86
C LEU A 273 3.34 -1.75 -4.85
N TYR A 274 4.09 -0.99 -5.65
CA TYR A 274 3.52 -0.19 -6.73
C TYR A 274 3.52 -0.97 -8.04
N LYS A 275 2.33 -1.37 -8.50
CA LYS A 275 2.14 -2.17 -9.71
C LYS A 275 0.93 -1.68 -10.50
N ASP A 276 1.11 -1.51 -11.81
CA ASP A 276 0.05 -1.09 -12.75
C ASP A 276 -0.68 0.20 -12.34
N GLY A 277 0.04 1.17 -11.77
CA GLY A 277 -0.53 2.45 -11.33
C GLY A 277 -1.18 2.42 -9.95
N VAL A 278 -1.13 1.28 -9.26
CA VAL A 278 -1.85 1.03 -8.01
C VAL A 278 -0.87 0.64 -6.90
N HIS A 279 -1.13 1.10 -5.68
CA HIS A 279 -0.40 0.67 -4.49
C HIS A 279 -1.12 -0.54 -3.87
N ILE A 280 -0.40 -1.64 -3.73
CA ILE A 280 -0.94 -2.92 -3.25
C ILE A 280 -0.23 -3.30 -1.95
N LYS A 281 -1.00 -3.67 -0.94
CA LYS A 281 -0.54 -4.23 0.32
C LYS A 281 -0.33 -5.73 0.13
N ASP A 282 0.86 -6.10 -0.32
CA ASP A 282 1.21 -7.49 -0.59
C ASP A 282 1.40 -8.26 0.72
N LEU A 283 0.47 -9.16 1.04
CA LEU A 283 0.50 -9.94 2.28
C LEU A 283 1.64 -10.96 2.32
N SER A 284 2.14 -11.40 1.16
CA SER A 284 3.26 -12.35 1.07
C SER A 284 4.55 -11.78 1.65
N LYS A 285 4.66 -10.46 1.70
CA LYS A 285 5.81 -9.71 2.23
C LYS A 285 5.76 -9.50 3.74
N LEU A 286 4.70 -9.95 4.43
CA LEU A 286 4.58 -9.78 5.88
C LEU A 286 5.38 -10.82 6.68
N ASN A 287 6.06 -11.77 6.04
CA ASN A 287 6.76 -12.86 6.73
C ASN A 287 5.83 -13.60 7.73
N ARG A 288 4.59 -13.86 7.29
CA ARG A 288 3.56 -14.60 8.04
C ARG A 288 2.95 -15.64 7.10
N ASP A 289 2.43 -16.71 7.68
CA ASP A 289 1.70 -17.72 6.91
C ASP A 289 0.37 -17.12 6.41
N GLU A 290 0.22 -16.98 5.09
CA GLU A 290 -0.98 -16.41 4.45
C GLU A 290 -2.27 -17.12 4.87
N LYS A 291 -2.21 -18.39 5.28
CA LYS A 291 -3.38 -19.13 5.81
C LYS A 291 -3.91 -18.56 7.13
N LYS A 292 -3.10 -17.76 7.81
CA LYS A 292 -3.34 -17.19 9.15
C LYS A 292 -3.38 -15.66 9.14
N VAL A 293 -3.35 -15.04 7.96
CA VAL A 293 -3.40 -13.58 7.79
C VAL A 293 -4.79 -13.17 7.29
N LEU A 294 -5.34 -12.12 7.88
CA LEU A 294 -6.58 -11.47 7.44
C LEU A 294 -6.28 -10.00 7.15
N ILE A 295 -6.86 -9.46 6.08
CA ILE A 295 -6.82 -8.02 5.80
C ILE A 295 -8.22 -7.42 5.81
N ILE A 296 -8.39 -6.33 6.55
CA ILE A 296 -9.60 -5.51 6.52
C ILE A 296 -9.24 -4.18 5.87
N ASP A 297 -9.75 -3.95 4.67
CA ASP A 297 -9.50 -2.74 3.90
C ASP A 297 -10.78 -2.25 3.22
N VAL A 298 -10.78 -0.96 2.91
CA VAL A 298 -11.88 -0.27 2.22
C VAL A 298 -11.66 -0.20 0.72
N ASP A 299 -10.40 -0.23 0.27
CA ASP A 299 -10.04 -0.18 -1.15
C ASP A 299 -9.70 -1.58 -1.68
N PRO A 300 -10.49 -2.13 -2.63
CA PRO A 300 -10.20 -3.41 -3.27
C PRO A 300 -8.83 -3.51 -3.95
N ASN A 301 -8.26 -2.38 -4.34
CA ASN A 301 -6.93 -2.34 -4.92
C ASN A 301 -5.83 -2.69 -3.92
N SER A 302 -6.05 -2.41 -2.63
CA SER A 302 -5.04 -2.62 -1.58
C SER A 302 -4.77 -4.11 -1.37
N TYR A 303 -5.77 -4.98 -1.46
CA TYR A 303 -5.62 -6.44 -1.34
C TYR A 303 -5.74 -7.18 -2.68
N LYS A 304 -5.43 -6.49 -3.80
CA LYS A 304 -5.62 -7.03 -5.15
C LYS A 304 -4.87 -8.35 -5.42
N LEU A 305 -3.74 -8.59 -4.74
CA LEU A 305 -2.96 -9.81 -4.88
C LEU A 305 -3.51 -10.98 -4.05
N GLN A 306 -4.17 -10.72 -2.92
CA GLN A 306 -4.72 -11.74 -2.01
C GLN A 306 -6.19 -11.44 -1.61
N PRO A 307 -7.14 -11.39 -2.58
CA PRO A 307 -8.55 -11.09 -2.31
C PRO A 307 -9.24 -12.13 -1.42
N GLU A 308 -8.73 -13.35 -1.35
CA GLU A 308 -9.24 -14.44 -0.52
C GLU A 308 -8.99 -14.26 0.98
N ASN A 309 -7.99 -13.46 1.36
CA ASN A 309 -7.70 -13.07 2.74
C ASN A 309 -8.45 -11.80 3.19
N ALA A 310 -9.17 -11.15 2.26
CA ALA A 310 -9.75 -9.84 2.48
C ALA A 310 -11.20 -9.89 2.99
N ILE A 311 -11.45 -9.11 4.03
CA ILE A 311 -12.78 -8.71 4.51
C ILE A 311 -13.01 -7.27 4.02
N PRO A 312 -13.77 -7.08 2.93
CA PRO A 312 -13.99 -5.77 2.37
C PRO A 312 -14.94 -4.96 3.25
N MET A 313 -14.61 -3.71 3.51
CA MET A 313 -15.45 -2.78 4.26
C MET A 313 -15.83 -1.58 3.38
N LYS A 314 -16.99 -0.99 3.66
CA LYS A 314 -17.33 0.31 3.02
C LYS A 314 -16.53 1.42 3.71
N PRO A 315 -16.00 2.40 2.95
CA PRO A 315 -15.40 3.60 3.53
C PRO A 315 -16.34 4.25 4.54
N TRP A 316 -15.78 4.61 5.68
CA TRP A 316 -16.47 5.32 6.74
C TRP A 316 -16.49 6.82 6.44
N ASP A 317 -17.66 7.42 6.58
CA ASP A 317 -17.96 8.82 6.24
C ASP A 317 -17.88 9.77 7.45
N GLY A 318 -17.33 9.30 8.58
CA GLY A 318 -17.28 10.07 9.82
C GLY A 318 -18.56 10.02 10.67
N GLN A 319 -19.65 9.39 10.21
CA GLN A 319 -20.89 9.29 10.97
C GLN A 319 -20.82 8.24 12.08
N MET A 320 -21.64 8.35 13.12
CA MET A 320 -21.65 7.32 14.17
C MET A 320 -22.21 6.00 13.61
N ASP A 321 -21.44 4.91 13.71
CA ASP A 321 -21.87 3.56 13.36
C ASP A 321 -21.35 2.49 14.34
N ASP A 322 -21.86 1.26 14.22
CA ASP A 322 -21.51 0.10 15.07
C ASP A 322 -20.79 -1.01 14.30
N LYS A 323 -20.40 -0.77 13.04
CA LYS A 323 -19.92 -1.81 12.12
C LYS A 323 -18.62 -2.47 12.57
N LEU A 324 -17.69 -1.73 13.18
CA LEU A 324 -16.46 -2.31 13.74
C LEU A 324 -16.78 -3.29 14.88
N ILE A 325 -17.71 -2.92 15.76
CA ILE A 325 -18.10 -3.75 16.90
C ILE A 325 -18.78 -5.04 16.41
N ARG A 326 -19.62 -4.92 15.39
CA ARG A 326 -20.30 -6.06 14.74
C ARG A 326 -19.34 -7.07 14.10
N LEU A 327 -18.11 -6.68 13.74
CA LEU A 327 -17.10 -7.62 13.23
C LEU A 327 -16.45 -8.48 14.32
N ILE A 328 -16.46 -8.03 15.57
CA ILE A 328 -15.75 -8.70 16.67
C ILE A 328 -16.19 -10.16 16.85
N PRO A 329 -17.48 -10.52 16.90
CA PRO A 329 -17.90 -11.90 17.12
C PRO A 329 -17.35 -12.88 16.07
N PHE A 330 -17.25 -12.44 14.82
CA PHE A 330 -16.68 -13.26 13.75
C PHE A 330 -15.16 -13.44 13.90
N LEU A 331 -14.45 -12.35 14.18
CA LEU A 331 -13.00 -12.39 14.35
C LEU A 331 -12.62 -13.20 15.61
N GLU A 332 -13.38 -13.06 16.69
CA GLU A 332 -13.24 -13.86 17.91
C GLU A 332 -13.48 -15.36 17.63
N TYR A 333 -14.50 -15.68 16.83
CA TYR A 333 -14.77 -17.06 16.40
C TYR A 333 -13.60 -17.67 15.62
N LEU A 334 -13.00 -16.94 14.67
CA LEU A 334 -11.86 -17.45 13.89
C LEU A 334 -10.64 -17.78 14.77
N ALA A 335 -10.33 -16.93 15.74
CA ALA A 335 -9.18 -17.14 16.62
C ALA A 335 -9.40 -18.28 17.62
N THR A 336 -10.63 -18.44 18.12
CA THR A 336 -10.95 -19.40 19.19
C THR A 336 -11.16 -20.83 18.67
N GLN A 337 -11.63 -20.99 17.43
CA GLN A 337 -11.84 -22.31 16.83
C GLN A 337 -10.56 -22.96 16.26
N GLN A 338 -9.39 -22.33 16.40
CA GLN A 338 -8.11 -22.83 15.88
C GLN A 338 -8.17 -23.24 14.41
N VAL A 339 -8.72 -22.36 13.58
CA VAL A 339 -8.85 -22.61 12.14
C VAL A 339 -7.45 -22.72 11.52
N SER A 340 -7.21 -23.79 10.75
CA SER A 340 -5.92 -24.03 10.08
C SER A 340 -5.68 -23.13 8.87
N ASP A 341 -6.75 -22.76 8.17
CA ASP A 341 -6.74 -21.83 7.03
C ASP A 341 -8.01 -20.97 7.07
N VAL A 342 -7.86 -19.64 7.14
CA VAL A 342 -8.98 -18.70 7.23
C VAL A 342 -9.72 -18.50 5.89
N ARG A 343 -9.07 -18.77 4.76
CA ARG A 343 -9.57 -18.45 3.42
C ARG A 343 -10.80 -19.25 3.01
N PRO A 344 -10.90 -20.57 3.30
CA PRO A 344 -12.14 -21.33 3.06
C PRO A 344 -13.32 -20.83 3.91
N VAL A 345 -13.06 -20.37 5.13
CA VAL A 345 -14.11 -19.83 6.01
C VAL A 345 -14.64 -18.52 5.42
N LEU A 346 -13.77 -17.61 4.99
CA LEU A 346 -14.16 -16.38 4.30
C LEU A 346 -14.90 -16.64 2.99
N SER A 347 -14.45 -17.63 2.22
CA SER A 347 -15.07 -18.02 0.93
C SER A 347 -16.44 -18.67 1.11
N SER A 348 -16.79 -19.10 2.32
CA SER A 348 -18.11 -19.69 2.62
C SER A 348 -19.23 -18.65 2.69
N PHE A 349 -18.91 -17.36 2.83
CA PHE A 349 -19.88 -16.28 2.88
C PHE A 349 -20.29 -15.85 1.48
N THR A 350 -21.57 -15.50 1.32
CA THR A 350 -22.11 -15.15 0.00
C THR A 350 -21.65 -13.76 -0.41
N ASP A 351 -21.72 -12.82 0.53
CA ASP A 351 -21.27 -11.44 0.36
C ASP A 351 -20.42 -11.03 1.57
N LYS A 352 -19.13 -10.81 1.32
CA LYS A 352 -18.18 -10.45 2.37
C LYS A 352 -18.41 -9.04 2.92
N TYR A 353 -19.15 -8.16 2.23
CA TYR A 353 -19.51 -6.84 2.75
C TYR A 353 -20.56 -6.91 3.88
N ASN A 354 -21.42 -7.92 3.86
CA ASN A 354 -22.48 -8.16 4.85
C ASN A 354 -22.12 -9.31 5.80
N LEU A 355 -20.83 -9.57 5.95
CA LEU A 355 -20.30 -10.68 6.73
C LEU A 355 -20.82 -10.72 8.19
N PRO A 356 -20.88 -9.59 8.94
CA PRO A 356 -21.40 -9.60 10.30
C PRO A 356 -22.83 -10.12 10.41
N ASP A 357 -23.72 -9.66 9.52
CA ASP A 357 -25.14 -10.02 9.55
C ASP A 357 -25.34 -11.50 9.18
N GLU A 358 -24.63 -11.99 8.15
CA GLU A 358 -24.67 -13.40 7.76
C GLU A 358 -24.11 -14.31 8.87
N PHE A 359 -23.06 -13.87 9.54
CA PHE A 359 -22.49 -14.60 10.68
C PHE A 359 -23.48 -14.68 11.85
N ASP A 360 -24.14 -13.57 12.20
CA ASP A 360 -25.15 -13.54 13.25
C ASP A 360 -26.31 -14.49 12.97
N GLU A 361 -26.77 -14.58 11.72
CA GLU A 361 -27.79 -15.55 11.33
C GLU A 361 -27.33 -17.00 11.48
N ARG A 362 -26.08 -17.29 11.09
CA ARG A 362 -25.48 -18.63 11.26
C ARG A 362 -25.38 -18.99 12.74
N VAL A 363 -24.93 -18.06 13.58
CA VAL A 363 -24.84 -18.25 15.04
C VAL A 363 -26.22 -18.44 15.65
N LYS A 364 -27.24 -17.66 15.26
CA LYS A 364 -28.63 -17.85 15.72
C LYS A 364 -29.17 -19.25 15.39
N LYS A 365 -28.92 -19.74 14.16
CA LYS A 365 -29.28 -21.11 13.76
C LYS A 365 -28.57 -22.17 14.59
N LEU A 366 -27.28 -21.97 14.89
CA LEU A 366 -26.50 -22.87 15.76
C LEU A 366 -27.00 -22.85 17.20
N LYS A 367 -27.30 -21.68 17.77
CA LYS A 367 -27.89 -21.53 19.11
C LYS A 367 -29.25 -22.24 19.21
N ALA A 368 -30.12 -22.05 18.21
CA ALA A 368 -31.42 -22.71 18.18
C ALA A 368 -31.30 -24.25 18.14
N LYS A 369 -30.38 -24.78 17.32
CA LYS A 369 -30.08 -26.23 17.30
C LYS A 369 -29.54 -26.73 18.62
N PHE A 370 -28.59 -26.02 19.22
CA PHE A 370 -28.00 -26.36 20.51
C PHE A 370 -29.04 -26.44 21.63
N HIS A 371 -29.91 -25.42 21.73
CA HIS A 371 -30.99 -25.43 22.72
C HIS A 371 -32.03 -26.51 22.45
N ALA A 372 -32.40 -26.75 21.18
CA ALA A 372 -33.33 -27.82 20.83
C ALA A 372 -32.77 -29.21 21.17
N ASP A 373 -31.48 -29.45 20.91
CA ASP A 373 -30.82 -30.72 21.24
C ASP A 373 -30.66 -30.90 22.75
N GLN A 374 -30.41 -29.81 23.48
CA GLN A 374 -30.41 -29.82 24.94
C GLN A 374 -31.80 -30.12 25.52
N GLU A 375 -32.86 -29.51 24.98
CA GLU A 375 -34.23 -29.79 25.40
C GLU A 375 -34.60 -31.25 25.11
N LYS A 376 -34.29 -31.76 23.91
CA LYS A 376 -34.46 -33.18 23.57
C LYS A 376 -33.70 -34.10 24.53
N ALA A 377 -32.43 -33.82 24.80
CA ALA A 377 -31.61 -34.58 25.74
C ALA A 377 -32.18 -34.53 27.18
N SER A 378 -32.72 -33.38 27.60
CA SER A 378 -33.35 -33.20 28.91
C SER A 378 -34.75 -33.84 29.03
N SER A 379 -35.44 -34.00 27.91
CA SER A 379 -36.77 -34.63 27.79
C SER A 379 -36.69 -36.15 27.73
N ASN A 380 -35.53 -36.71 27.36
CA ASN A 380 -35.28 -38.14 27.34
C ASN A 380 -35.24 -38.65 28.79
N TRP A 381 -36.39 -39.12 29.29
CA TRP A 381 -36.64 -39.52 30.68
C TRP A 381 -35.58 -40.51 31.23
N VAL A 382 -34.96 -41.31 30.36
CA VAL A 382 -33.93 -42.30 30.69
C VAL A 382 -32.68 -41.63 31.27
N MET A 383 -32.27 -40.46 30.75
CA MET A 383 -31.10 -39.72 31.25
C MET A 383 -31.42 -38.95 32.54
N LYS A 384 -32.69 -38.56 32.75
CA LYS A 384 -33.17 -37.99 34.02
C LYS A 384 -33.18 -39.01 35.15
N VAL A 385 -33.56 -40.26 34.85
CA VAL A 385 -33.59 -41.36 35.83
C VAL A 385 -32.18 -41.91 36.10
N LEU A 386 -31.31 -42.06 35.10
CA LEU A 386 -29.92 -42.47 35.32
C LEU A 386 -29.09 -41.41 36.06
N GLY A 387 -29.30 -40.12 35.80
CA GLY A 387 -28.61 -39.03 36.48
C GLY A 387 -29.06 -38.79 37.92
N GLY A 388 -30.25 -39.27 38.30
CA GLY A 388 -30.82 -39.13 39.65
C GLY A 388 -30.17 -40.03 40.72
N LEU A 389 -29.36 -41.01 40.32
CA LEU A 389 -28.63 -41.91 41.23
C LEU A 389 -27.17 -41.47 41.50
N GLY A 390 -26.73 -40.35 40.92
CA GLY A 390 -25.33 -39.91 40.96
C GLY A 390 -25.16 -38.40 41.07
N GLY A 391 -25.70 -37.78 42.13
CA GLY A 391 -25.12 -36.62 42.82
C GLY A 391 -24.60 -35.38 42.06
N MET A 392 -24.92 -35.15 40.79
CA MET A 392 -24.48 -33.93 40.09
C MET A 392 -25.48 -32.78 40.30
N PRO A 393 -25.02 -31.58 40.70
CA PRO A 393 -25.90 -30.45 40.97
C PRO A 393 -26.48 -29.90 39.66
N GLN A 394 -27.80 -30.00 39.50
CA GLN A 394 -28.55 -29.26 38.49
C GLN A 394 -28.74 -27.81 38.95
N THR A 395 -27.89 -26.88 38.49
CA THR A 395 -28.22 -25.44 38.55
C THR A 395 -27.67 -24.71 37.32
N GLY A 396 -28.58 -24.17 36.49
CA GLY A 396 -28.28 -23.28 35.35
C GLY A 396 -28.50 -23.92 33.97
N LYS A 397 -29.27 -23.26 33.10
CA LYS A 397 -29.30 -23.57 31.67
C LYS A 397 -27.87 -23.45 31.14
N SER A 398 -27.31 -24.48 30.50
CA SER A 398 -25.94 -24.41 29.99
C SER A 398 -25.86 -23.30 28.94
N LYS A 399 -24.99 -22.30 29.17
CA LYS A 399 -24.76 -21.23 28.21
C LYS A 399 -24.17 -21.79 26.92
N PHE A 400 -24.47 -21.15 25.80
CA PHE A 400 -23.90 -21.53 24.51
C PHE A 400 -22.37 -21.35 24.53
N PRO A 401 -21.57 -22.27 23.97
CA PRO A 401 -20.10 -22.20 24.09
C PRO A 401 -19.47 -20.89 23.61
N LEU A 402 -19.94 -20.29 22.51
CA LEU A 402 -19.42 -19.00 22.06
C LEU A 402 -19.72 -17.85 23.03
N ASP A 403 -20.85 -17.92 23.75
CA ASP A 403 -21.21 -16.90 24.73
C ASP A 403 -20.32 -16.99 25.98
N LEU A 404 -19.90 -18.20 26.37
CA LEU A 404 -18.93 -18.40 27.45
C LEU A 404 -17.54 -17.85 27.09
N ILE A 405 -17.08 -18.15 25.87
CA ILE A 405 -15.80 -17.64 25.36
C ILE A 405 -15.81 -16.11 25.35
N ARG A 406 -16.93 -15.51 24.94
CA ARG A 406 -17.07 -14.06 24.90
C ARG A 406 -17.08 -13.43 26.29
N GLU A 407 -17.82 -14.00 27.24
CA GLU A 407 -17.80 -13.55 28.64
C GLU A 407 -16.39 -13.63 29.26
N GLU A 408 -15.62 -14.66 28.92
CA GLU A 408 -14.23 -14.80 29.35
C GLU A 408 -13.32 -13.76 28.67
N GLY A 409 -13.47 -13.57 27.37
CA GLY A 409 -12.73 -12.56 26.60
C GLY A 409 -12.97 -11.14 27.11
N GLU A 410 -14.22 -10.80 27.46
CA GLU A 410 -14.57 -9.49 28.03
C GLU A 410 -13.96 -9.30 29.42
N LYS A 411 -13.94 -10.34 30.27
CA LYS A 411 -13.26 -10.29 31.57
C LYS A 411 -11.75 -10.11 31.41
N ASN A 412 -11.15 -10.84 30.46
CA ASN A 412 -9.72 -10.73 30.17
C ASN A 412 -9.37 -9.34 29.65
N TYR A 413 -10.20 -8.76 28.78
CA TYR A 413 -10.06 -7.39 28.31
C TYR A 413 -10.10 -6.38 29.46
N VAL A 414 -11.10 -6.47 30.35
CA VAL A 414 -11.20 -5.56 31.50
C VAL A 414 -10.00 -5.69 32.43
N LYS A 415 -9.51 -6.93 32.64
CA LYS A 415 -8.29 -7.16 33.41
C LYS A 415 -7.06 -6.55 32.74
N PHE A 416 -6.93 -6.73 31.44
CA PHE A 416 -5.84 -6.16 30.64
C PHE A 416 -5.86 -4.63 30.67
N MET A 417 -7.02 -4.00 30.49
CA MET A 417 -7.14 -2.54 30.57
C MET A 417 -6.78 -1.99 31.95
N LYS A 418 -7.09 -2.72 33.03
CA LYS A 418 -6.64 -2.34 34.39
C LYS A 418 -5.12 -2.40 34.52
N LEU A 419 -4.50 -3.47 34.03
CA LEU A 419 -3.03 -3.60 34.01
C LEU A 419 -2.38 -2.49 33.18
N VAL A 420 -2.92 -2.19 32.00
CA VAL A 420 -2.43 -1.10 31.16
C VAL A 420 -2.52 0.23 31.89
N GLU A 421 -3.63 0.53 32.57
CA GLU A 421 -3.76 1.80 33.31
C GLU A 421 -2.84 1.87 34.54
N GLU A 422 -2.62 0.76 35.24
CA GLU A 422 -1.66 0.66 36.35
C GLU A 422 -0.20 0.85 35.88
N GLU A 423 0.15 0.28 34.73
CA GLU A 423 1.52 0.30 34.20
C GLU A 423 1.80 1.48 33.25
N LYS A 424 0.77 2.24 32.86
CA LYS A 424 0.88 3.36 31.91
C LYS A 424 1.95 4.38 32.28
N GLU A 425 2.04 4.74 33.55
CA GLU A 425 3.05 5.69 34.02
C GLU A 425 4.47 5.11 33.86
N LYS A 426 4.64 3.82 34.15
CA LYS A 426 5.91 3.10 34.00
C LYS A 426 6.30 2.98 32.54
N ILE A 427 5.37 2.61 31.66
CA ILE A 427 5.59 2.50 30.22
C ILE A 427 5.95 3.87 29.62
N LYS A 428 5.29 4.94 30.07
CA LYS A 428 5.60 6.30 29.61
C LYS A 428 7.02 6.72 30.00
N ILE A 429 7.45 6.43 31.23
CA ILE A 429 8.84 6.68 31.67
C ILE A 429 9.81 5.87 30.81
N GLN A 430 9.49 4.59 30.56
CA GLN A 430 10.30 3.73 29.71
C GLN A 430 10.43 4.27 28.28
N GLN A 431 9.35 4.75 27.68
CA GLN A 431 9.36 5.37 26.35
C GLN A 431 10.19 6.66 26.33
N GLU A 432 10.03 7.54 27.33
CA GLU A 432 10.84 8.76 27.48
C GLU A 432 12.34 8.43 27.50
N GLN A 433 12.75 7.43 28.29
CA GLN A 433 14.14 6.99 28.41
C GLN A 433 14.68 6.32 27.13
N LEU A 434 13.88 5.48 26.48
CA LEU A 434 14.27 4.79 25.24
C LEU A 434 14.40 5.77 24.07
N SER A 435 13.53 6.78 23.99
CA SER A 435 13.57 7.81 22.93
C SER A 435 14.85 8.67 22.98
N GLY A 436 15.46 8.80 24.16
CA GLY A 436 16.69 9.57 24.35
C GLY A 436 17.98 8.83 23.99
N GLN A 437 17.94 7.51 23.75
CA GLN A 437 19.14 6.69 23.53
C GLN A 437 18.97 5.76 22.33
N THR A 438 19.08 6.32 21.13
CA THR A 438 19.42 5.52 19.94
C THR A 438 20.93 5.26 19.94
N PHE A 439 21.35 4.00 19.84
CA PHE A 439 22.77 3.68 19.60
C PHE A 439 23.26 4.46 18.39
N THR A 440 24.35 5.22 18.57
CA THR A 440 24.81 6.09 17.49
C THR A 440 25.49 5.25 16.42
N LEU A 441 25.47 5.73 15.17
CA LEU A 441 26.17 5.07 14.07
C LEU A 441 27.67 4.83 14.39
N LYS A 442 28.23 5.68 15.28
CA LYS A 442 29.59 5.56 15.81
C LYS A 442 29.78 4.29 16.65
N ASP A 443 28.82 3.95 17.50
CA ASP A 443 28.88 2.74 18.36
C ASP A 443 28.80 1.45 17.52
N TYR A 444 28.03 1.49 16.42
CA TYR A 444 27.97 0.40 15.44
C TYR A 444 29.27 0.24 14.65
N VAL A 445 29.90 1.35 14.26
CA VAL A 445 31.14 1.36 13.47
C VAL A 445 32.36 0.97 14.32
N GLU A 446 32.36 1.31 15.61
CA GLU A 446 33.45 0.97 16.55
C GLU A 446 33.40 -0.49 17.03
N GLY A 447 32.37 -1.27 16.66
CA GLY A 447 32.27 -2.70 17.00
C GLY A 447 32.02 -2.98 18.49
N ASN A 448 31.70 -1.94 19.28
CA ASN A 448 31.35 -2.03 20.69
C ASN A 448 29.89 -2.47 20.89
N ILE A 449 29.48 -3.54 20.21
CA ILE A 449 28.15 -4.12 20.44
C ILE A 449 28.26 -5.00 21.69
N PRO A 450 27.56 -4.66 22.79
CA PRO A 450 27.56 -5.50 23.98
C PRO A 450 27.07 -6.90 23.63
N THR A 451 27.71 -7.91 24.20
CA THR A 451 27.33 -9.32 24.02
C THR A 451 25.88 -9.55 24.51
N PRO A 452 25.17 -10.62 24.06
CA PRO A 452 23.79 -10.87 24.48
C PRO A 452 23.57 -10.88 26.00
N GLU A 453 24.57 -11.35 26.76
CA GLU A 453 24.57 -11.34 28.22
C GLU A 453 24.71 -9.92 28.81
N GLU A 454 25.58 -9.09 28.21
CA GLU A 454 25.72 -7.68 28.59
C GLU A 454 24.50 -6.86 28.22
N GLN A 455 23.86 -7.15 27.08
CA GLN A 455 22.59 -6.53 26.68
C GLN A 455 21.48 -6.85 27.68
N MET A 456 21.40 -8.11 28.14
CA MET A 456 20.44 -8.53 29.15
C MET A 456 20.72 -7.85 30.50
N LYS A 457 21.99 -7.74 30.91
CA LYS A 457 22.36 -7.05 32.15
C LYS A 457 22.04 -5.55 32.08
N LEU A 458 22.33 -4.91 30.95
CA LEU A 458 21.99 -3.52 30.69
C LEU A 458 20.47 -3.29 30.70
N GLN A 459 19.68 -4.21 30.11
CA GLN A 459 18.22 -4.17 30.19
C GLN A 459 17.72 -4.31 31.64
N LEU A 460 18.29 -5.23 32.43
CA LEU A 460 17.93 -5.42 33.83
C LEU A 460 18.28 -4.21 34.70
N GLU A 461 19.44 -3.61 34.50
CA GLU A 461 19.84 -2.36 35.19
C GLU A 461 18.91 -1.21 34.82
N LYS A 462 18.59 -1.06 33.52
CA LYS A 462 17.60 -0.08 33.05
C LYS A 462 16.23 -0.29 33.65
N GLN A 463 15.79 -1.54 33.76
CA GLN A 463 14.49 -1.84 34.33
C GLN A 463 14.41 -1.47 35.81
N LYS A 464 15.51 -1.68 36.56
CA LYS A 464 15.63 -1.21 37.95
C LYS A 464 15.62 0.33 38.05
N GLU A 465 16.35 1.02 37.16
CA GLU A 465 16.36 2.48 37.13
C GLU A 465 14.95 3.05 36.85
N ILE A 466 14.22 2.46 35.91
CA ILE A 466 12.83 2.83 35.62
C ILE A 466 11.93 2.60 36.85
N ASP A 467 12.11 1.47 37.54
CA ASP A 467 11.35 1.14 38.76
C ASP A 467 11.62 2.14 39.89
N GLU A 468 12.88 2.56 40.07
CA GLU A 468 13.27 3.57 41.05
C GLU A 468 12.66 4.94 40.73
N ILE A 469 12.75 5.40 39.47
CA ILE A 469 12.13 6.65 39.01
C ILE A 469 10.61 6.61 39.21
N PHE A 470 9.98 5.48 38.92
CA PHE A 470 8.54 5.30 39.11
C PHE A 470 8.16 5.42 40.60
N GLU A 471 8.87 4.74 41.49
CA GLU A 471 8.63 4.82 42.93
C GLU A 471 8.89 6.23 43.50
N GLU A 472 9.87 6.96 42.99
CA GLU A 472 10.09 8.37 43.35
C GLU A 472 8.94 9.27 42.90
N ARG A 473 8.47 9.14 41.65
CA ARG A 473 7.33 9.91 41.13
C ARG A 473 6.05 9.60 41.93
N LYS A 474 5.81 8.34 42.25
CA LYS A 474 4.67 7.89 43.06
C LYS A 474 4.72 8.47 44.47
N LYS A 475 5.87 8.45 45.14
CA LYS A 475 6.07 9.09 46.46
C LYS A 475 5.83 10.60 46.40
N ASN A 476 6.28 11.26 45.33
CA ASN A 476 6.07 12.70 45.14
C ASN A 476 4.59 13.03 44.89
N GLN A 477 3.87 12.24 44.08
CA GLN A 477 2.42 12.39 43.90
C GLN A 477 1.65 12.22 45.22
N GLN A 478 2.00 11.20 46.02
CA GLN A 478 1.39 10.99 47.33
C GLN A 478 1.65 12.15 48.30
N LYS A 479 2.87 12.71 48.31
CA LYS A 479 3.18 13.91 49.09
C LYS A 479 2.37 15.13 48.65
N ILE A 480 2.19 15.33 47.34
CA ILE A 480 1.40 16.45 46.80
C ILE A 480 -0.09 16.28 47.13
N ALA A 481 -0.63 15.06 47.08
CA ALA A 481 -2.00 14.78 47.48
C ALA A 481 -2.24 15.12 48.96
N LEU A 482 -1.30 14.76 49.85
CA LEU A 482 -1.35 15.06 51.28
C LEU A 482 -1.17 16.55 51.64
N ILE A 483 -0.72 17.39 50.70
CA ILE A 483 -0.56 18.85 50.88
C ILE A 483 -1.83 19.60 50.42
N ASN A 484 -2.64 18.98 49.56
CA ASN A 484 -3.84 19.59 48.98
C ASN A 484 -5.15 19.17 49.68
N ASP A 485 -5.10 18.15 50.54
CA ASP A 485 -6.13 17.80 51.54
C ASP A 485 -5.82 18.50 52.88
#